data_AF-R5PTH0-F1
#
_entry.id   AF-R5PTH0-F1
#
_cell.length_a   1.000
_cell.length_b   1.000
_cell.length_c   1.000
_cell.angle_alpha   90.00
_cell.angle_beta   90.00
_cell.angle_gamma   90.00
#
_symmetry.space_group_name_H-M   'P 1'
#
loop_
_entity.id
_entity.type
_entity.pdbx_description
1 polymer ?
#
loop_
_entity_poly.entity_id
_entity_poly.type
_entity_poly.pdbx_seq_one_letter_code
_entity_poly.pdbx_strand_id
1 'polypeptide(L)'
;MQKPMANVVAKSSRIKLDIKVNYYKHMEEVKDKSLPTLIIGLQEAKKSISDFDILIKEYQSQNLWWTFSKTERGVDYQDDIIDFCNKVINNIVNEVTYEYVNLYECTYYKIKNILRYLLSNDNKVCYNDNNSFLFIYSKKYKKIWGFSLSTLRFYGIKETNIDKIINNIKNAEFINNFSRIPSKIKKTVGDKLHYNIVLYDYFG
;
A
#
# COMPACT_ATOMS: atom_id res chain seq x y z
N MET A 1 14.97 4.06 -2.75
CA MET A 1 14.51 5.36 -2.21
C MET A 1 13.00 5.25 -2.02
N GLN A 2 12.49 5.41 -0.79
CA GLN A 2 11.05 5.27 -0.49
C GLN A 2 10.19 6.17 -1.39
N LYS A 3 9.09 5.65 -1.91
CA LYS A 3 8.17 6.41 -2.78
C LYS A 3 7.23 7.28 -1.92
N PRO A 4 6.98 8.55 -2.30
CA PRO A 4 5.93 9.34 -1.67
C PRO A 4 4.56 8.70 -1.93
N MET A 5 3.68 8.78 -0.94
CA MET A 5 2.33 8.21 -0.94
C MET A 5 1.25 9.28 -1.19
N ALA A 6 1.60 10.54 -0.92
CA ALA A 6 0.70 11.68 -1.00
C ALA A 6 1.47 12.99 -1.18
N ASN A 7 0.74 14.06 -1.45
CA ASN A 7 1.24 15.43 -1.38
C ASN A 7 0.60 16.18 -0.21
N VAL A 8 1.31 17.19 0.30
CA VAL A 8 0.80 18.13 1.29
C VAL A 8 1.11 19.54 0.84
N VAL A 9 0.07 20.38 0.85
CA VAL A 9 0.16 21.82 0.62
C VAL A 9 -0.07 22.53 1.94
N ALA A 10 0.96 23.22 2.44
CA ALA A 10 0.89 23.96 3.69
C ALA A 10 1.77 25.21 3.66
N LYS A 11 1.22 26.35 4.14
CA LYS A 11 1.97 27.62 4.22
C LYS A 11 3.08 27.62 5.27
N SER A 12 2.93 26.84 6.34
CA SER A 12 3.82 26.83 7.50
C SER A 12 4.82 25.66 7.45
N SER A 13 5.54 25.43 8.55
CA SER A 13 6.60 24.43 8.66
C SER A 13 6.11 23.01 8.31
N ARG A 14 7.06 22.18 7.84
CA ARG A 14 6.79 20.79 7.49
C ARG A 14 6.21 20.04 8.69
N ILE A 15 5.11 19.33 8.44
CA ILE A 15 4.46 18.47 9.43
C ILE A 15 5.11 17.09 9.37
N LYS A 16 5.07 16.35 10.48
CA LYS A 16 5.47 14.94 10.49
C LYS A 16 4.21 14.10 10.32
N LEU A 17 4.15 13.38 9.21
CA LEU A 17 3.10 12.40 8.94
C LEU A 17 3.65 10.99 9.11
N ASP A 18 2.75 10.04 9.40
CA ASP A 18 3.08 8.62 9.52
C ASP A 18 3.32 7.96 8.13
N ILE A 19 3.06 8.70 7.05
CA ILE A 19 3.32 8.33 5.65
C ILE A 19 4.35 9.27 5.02
N LYS A 20 5.06 8.79 4.00
CA LYS A 20 5.98 9.64 3.22
C LYS A 20 5.18 10.52 2.27
N VAL A 21 5.43 11.82 2.28
CA VAL A 21 4.74 12.79 1.41
C VAL A 21 5.72 13.75 0.72
N ASN A 22 5.26 14.32 -0.38
CA ASN A 22 5.87 15.52 -0.95
C ASN A 22 5.27 16.77 -0.31
N TYR A 23 6.10 17.76 0.01
CA TYR A 23 5.65 19.02 0.61
C TYR A 23 5.77 20.18 -0.37
N TYR A 24 4.71 20.97 -0.45
CA TYR A 24 4.59 22.16 -1.29
C TYR A 24 4.05 23.32 -0.46
N LYS A 25 4.43 24.55 -0.81
CA LYS A 25 3.88 25.75 -0.16
C LYS A 25 2.54 26.13 -0.77
N HIS A 26 2.40 25.89 -2.07
CA HIS A 26 1.24 26.27 -2.87
C HIS A 26 0.78 25.12 -3.76
N MET A 27 -0.52 25.07 -4.03
CA MET A 27 -1.12 24.00 -4.85
C MET A 27 -0.56 23.98 -6.29
N GLU A 28 -0.18 25.13 -6.82
CA GLU A 28 0.40 25.28 -8.16
C GLU A 28 1.77 24.60 -8.31
N GLU A 29 2.48 24.39 -7.20
CA GLU A 29 3.81 23.74 -7.19
C GLU A 29 3.71 22.20 -7.25
N VAL A 30 2.51 21.64 -7.06
CA VAL A 30 2.29 20.19 -7.00
C VAL A 30 2.59 19.57 -8.37
N LYS A 31 3.66 18.78 -8.43
CA LYS A 31 4.14 18.16 -9.67
C LYS A 31 3.36 16.91 -10.05
N ASP A 32 3.10 16.04 -9.07
CA ASP A 32 2.41 14.77 -9.29
C ASP A 32 0.98 14.84 -8.74
N LYS A 33 0.03 15.19 -9.61
CA LYS A 33 -1.40 15.29 -9.27
C LYS A 33 -2.10 13.92 -9.21
N SER A 34 -1.42 12.83 -9.56
CA SER A 34 -1.97 11.48 -9.42
C SER A 34 -2.00 11.02 -7.96
N LEU A 35 -1.16 11.63 -7.12
CA LEU A 35 -1.14 11.36 -5.68
C LEU A 35 -2.21 12.18 -4.93
N PRO A 36 -2.86 11.57 -3.92
CA PRO A 36 -3.81 12.27 -3.07
C PRO A 36 -3.12 13.46 -2.39
N THR A 37 -3.79 14.61 -2.39
CA THR A 37 -3.19 15.86 -1.90
C THR A 37 -3.98 16.42 -0.73
N LEU A 38 -3.32 16.62 0.41
CA LEU A 38 -3.88 17.28 1.57
C LEU A 38 -3.52 18.76 1.60
N ILE A 39 -4.53 19.62 1.62
CA ILE A 39 -4.39 21.08 1.75
C ILE A 39 -4.63 21.48 3.19
N ILE A 40 -3.67 22.17 3.80
CA ILE A 40 -3.74 22.58 5.21
C ILE A 40 -3.95 24.08 5.30
N GLY A 41 -5.09 24.47 5.87
CA GLY A 41 -5.49 25.85 6.05
C GLY A 41 -6.71 26.21 5.22
N LEU A 42 -7.72 26.82 5.86
CA LEU A 42 -9.00 27.11 5.23
C LEU A 42 -8.87 28.03 4.01
N GLN A 43 -8.02 29.05 4.11
CA GLN A 43 -7.84 30.00 3.01
C GLN A 43 -7.23 29.36 1.76
N GLU A 44 -6.30 28.40 1.92
CA GLU A 44 -5.67 27.73 0.78
C GLU A 44 -6.63 26.74 0.13
N ALA A 45 -7.41 26.02 0.94
CA ALA A 45 -8.44 25.10 0.50
C ALA A 45 -9.50 25.81 -0.36
N LYS A 46 -10.03 26.94 0.12
CA LYS A 46 -11.00 27.77 -0.62
C LYS A 46 -10.51 28.24 -1.99
N LYS A 47 -9.20 28.45 -2.16
CA LYS A 47 -8.62 28.90 -3.42
C LYS A 47 -8.36 27.76 -4.40
N SER A 48 -8.07 26.58 -3.86
CA SER A 48 -7.51 25.47 -4.62
C SER A 48 -8.56 24.42 -5.01
N ILE A 49 -9.69 24.37 -4.30
CA ILE A 49 -10.75 23.38 -4.50
C ILE A 49 -11.92 24.04 -5.23
N SER A 50 -12.34 23.45 -6.35
CA SER A 50 -13.57 23.83 -7.04
C SER A 50 -14.80 23.41 -6.22
N ASP A 51 -15.81 24.28 -6.15
CA ASP A 51 -17.07 24.07 -5.42
C ASP A 51 -16.86 23.78 -3.92
N PHE A 52 -15.94 24.54 -3.30
CA PHE A 52 -15.57 24.34 -1.90
C PHE A 52 -16.75 24.53 -0.92
N ASP A 53 -17.02 23.48 -0.14
CA ASP A 53 -17.84 23.45 1.06
C ASP A 53 -16.98 23.13 2.29
N ILE A 54 -17.13 23.94 3.34
CA ILE A 54 -16.40 23.79 4.60
C ILE A 54 -16.80 22.52 5.39
N LEU A 55 -17.95 21.93 5.10
CA LEU A 55 -18.41 20.69 5.75
C LEU A 55 -17.87 19.44 5.04
N ILE A 56 -17.40 19.58 3.80
CA ILE A 56 -16.87 18.47 2.99
C ILE A 56 -15.35 18.48 3.07
N LYS A 57 -14.75 17.41 3.60
CA LYS A 57 -13.29 17.29 3.78
C LYS A 57 -12.56 16.60 2.61
N GLU A 58 -13.28 15.81 1.83
CA GLU A 58 -12.75 15.00 0.73
C GLU A 58 -13.44 15.34 -0.59
N TYR A 59 -12.65 15.61 -1.62
CA TYR A 59 -13.10 15.94 -2.98
C TYR A 59 -12.51 14.91 -3.94
N GLN A 60 -13.18 13.75 -4.03
CA GLN A 60 -12.68 12.56 -4.75
C GLN A 60 -12.38 12.82 -6.22
N SER A 61 -13.24 13.56 -6.92
CA SER A 61 -13.06 13.89 -8.33
C SER A 61 -11.80 14.73 -8.60
N GLN A 62 -11.31 15.44 -7.59
CA GLN A 62 -10.11 16.29 -7.67
C GLN A 62 -8.89 15.63 -7.01
N ASN A 63 -9.06 14.47 -6.34
CA ASN A 63 -8.03 13.82 -5.53
C ASN A 63 -7.49 14.74 -4.41
N LEU A 64 -8.37 15.60 -3.87
CA LEU A 64 -8.05 16.62 -2.88
C LEU A 64 -8.71 16.30 -1.54
N TRP A 65 -7.97 16.57 -0.48
CA TRP A 65 -8.46 16.64 0.90
C TRP A 65 -8.06 17.98 1.47
N TRP A 66 -8.78 18.43 2.48
CA TRP A 66 -8.34 19.60 3.23
C TRP A 66 -8.64 19.48 4.71
N THR A 67 -7.86 20.23 5.49
CA THR A 67 -8.11 20.40 6.92
C THR A 67 -7.78 21.82 7.35
N PHE A 68 -8.27 22.18 8.54
CA PHE A 68 -7.85 23.41 9.20
C PHE A 68 -6.37 23.33 9.56
N SER A 69 -5.70 24.47 9.64
CA SER A 69 -4.41 24.55 10.32
C SER A 69 -4.59 24.32 11.83
N LYS A 70 -3.51 23.91 12.50
CA LYS A 70 -3.50 23.68 13.95
C LYS A 70 -3.99 24.90 14.75
N THR A 71 -3.74 26.12 14.27
CA THR A 71 -4.16 27.38 14.90
C THR A 71 -5.61 27.75 14.60
N GLU A 72 -6.16 27.30 13.47
CA GLU A 72 -7.57 27.52 13.13
C GLU A 72 -8.48 26.60 13.96
N ARG A 73 -8.21 25.28 13.96
CA ARG A 73 -8.92 24.29 14.76
C ARG A 73 -8.03 23.07 15.05
N GLY A 74 -7.47 23.03 16.25
CA GLY A 74 -6.46 22.02 16.63
C GLY A 74 -6.96 20.58 16.68
N VAL A 75 -8.20 20.35 17.14
CA VAL A 75 -8.79 19.00 17.23
C VAL A 75 -9.09 18.46 15.83
N ASP A 76 -9.91 19.17 15.05
CA ASP A 76 -10.22 18.83 13.65
C ASP A 76 -8.95 18.59 12.81
N TYR A 77 -7.91 19.41 13.01
CA TYR A 77 -6.62 19.22 12.34
C TYR A 77 -5.98 17.86 12.61
N GLN A 78 -5.99 17.39 13.86
CA GLN A 78 -5.35 16.12 14.20
C GLN A 78 -6.13 14.92 13.66
N ASP A 79 -7.45 14.95 13.81
CA ASP A 79 -8.33 13.87 13.38
C ASP A 79 -8.33 13.76 11.85
N ASP A 80 -8.49 14.88 11.13
CA ASP A 80 -8.46 14.91 9.66
C ASP A 80 -7.12 14.41 9.09
N ILE A 81 -6.00 14.69 9.76
CA ILE A 81 -4.66 14.21 9.35
C ILE A 81 -4.56 12.69 9.47
N ILE A 82 -5.09 12.12 10.56
CA ILE A 82 -5.10 10.67 10.78
C ILE A 82 -5.99 10.00 9.73
N ASP A 83 -7.17 10.56 9.50
CA ASP A 83 -8.13 10.05 8.52
C ASP A 83 -7.58 10.11 7.10
N PHE A 84 -6.93 11.22 6.73
CA PHE A 84 -6.21 11.32 5.46
C PHE A 84 -5.17 10.21 5.31
N CYS A 85 -4.29 10.02 6.31
CA CYS A 85 -3.26 8.98 6.26
C CYS A 85 -3.89 7.59 6.10
N ASN A 86 -4.91 7.28 6.89
CA ASN A 86 -5.62 6.00 6.80
C ASN A 86 -6.24 5.78 5.42
N LYS A 87 -6.84 6.83 4.85
CA LYS A 87 -7.45 6.77 3.51
C LYS A 87 -6.41 6.52 2.43
N VAL A 88 -5.25 7.19 2.48
CA VAL A 88 -4.13 6.96 1.55
C VAL A 88 -3.65 5.50 1.61
N ILE A 89 -3.44 4.96 2.82
CA ILE A 89 -3.05 3.55 2.99
C ILE A 89 -4.10 2.61 2.42
N ASN A 90 -5.37 2.84 2.75
CA ASN A 90 -6.49 2.02 2.30
C ASN A 90 -6.62 2.03 0.77
N ASN A 91 -6.47 3.19 0.12
CA ASN A 91 -6.51 3.28 -1.33
C ASN A 91 -5.41 2.44 -1.97
N ILE A 92 -4.17 2.51 -1.46
CA ILE A 92 -3.04 1.73 -1.98
C ILE A 92 -3.28 0.22 -1.87
N VAL A 93 -3.79 -0.26 -0.73
CA VAL A 93 -4.02 -1.70 -0.54
C VAL A 93 -5.25 -2.20 -1.30
N ASN A 94 -6.29 -1.36 -1.45
CA ASN A 94 -7.51 -1.72 -2.17
C ASN A 94 -7.31 -1.78 -3.69
N GLU A 95 -6.27 -1.13 -4.23
CA GLU A 95 -5.85 -1.32 -5.62
C GLU A 95 -5.30 -2.73 -5.91
N VAL A 96 -4.98 -3.50 -4.86
CA VAL A 96 -4.37 -4.83 -4.98
C VAL A 96 -5.36 -5.91 -4.57
N THR A 97 -5.55 -6.88 -5.47
CA THR A 97 -6.40 -8.05 -5.19
C THR A 97 -5.61 -9.13 -4.46
N TYR A 98 -6.20 -9.72 -3.42
CA TYR A 98 -5.64 -10.93 -2.80
C TYR A 98 -6.36 -12.17 -3.30
N GLU A 99 -5.59 -13.21 -3.58
CA GLU A 99 -6.12 -14.50 -4.02
C GLU A 99 -5.41 -15.63 -3.28
N TYR A 100 -6.17 -16.36 -2.46
CA TYR A 100 -5.70 -17.64 -1.94
C TYR A 100 -5.75 -18.69 -3.05
N VAL A 101 -4.59 -19.25 -3.39
CA VAL A 101 -4.48 -20.30 -4.39
C VAL A 101 -4.65 -21.65 -3.71
N ASN A 102 -5.90 -22.09 -3.58
CA ASN A 102 -6.22 -23.43 -3.11
C ASN A 102 -5.81 -24.45 -4.18
N LEU A 103 -4.72 -25.17 -3.94
CA LEU A 103 -4.16 -26.12 -4.91
C LEU A 103 -5.07 -27.34 -5.17
N TYR A 104 -6.01 -27.63 -4.27
CA TYR A 104 -7.00 -28.69 -4.47
C TYR A 104 -8.06 -28.30 -5.52
N GLU A 105 -8.51 -27.05 -5.50
CA GLU A 105 -9.60 -26.55 -6.35
C GLU A 105 -9.09 -25.84 -7.61
N CYS A 106 -7.79 -25.54 -7.67
CA CYS A 106 -7.21 -24.75 -8.74
C CYS A 106 -7.10 -25.56 -10.04
N THR A 107 -7.52 -24.96 -11.16
CA THR A 107 -7.35 -25.60 -12.47
C THR A 107 -5.88 -25.66 -12.87
N TYR A 108 -5.50 -26.71 -13.59
CA TYR A 108 -4.14 -26.85 -14.12
C TYR A 108 -3.69 -25.62 -14.93
N TYR A 109 -4.59 -25.06 -15.75
CA TYR A 109 -4.32 -23.87 -16.54
C TYR A 109 -3.93 -22.67 -15.67
N LYS A 110 -4.64 -22.47 -14.56
CA LYS A 110 -4.37 -21.39 -13.62
C LYS A 110 -3.03 -21.56 -12.92
N ILE A 111 -2.71 -22.76 -12.42
CA ILE A 111 -1.38 -23.05 -11.86
C ILE A 111 -0.28 -22.82 -12.88
N LYS A 112 -0.45 -23.30 -14.12
CA LYS A 112 0.51 -23.10 -15.20
C LYS A 112 0.75 -21.61 -15.48
N ASN A 113 -0.29 -20.78 -15.48
CA ASN A 113 -0.15 -19.34 -15.67
C ASN A 113 0.60 -18.67 -14.51
N ILE A 114 0.33 -19.06 -13.26
CA ILE A 114 1.07 -18.54 -12.12
C ILE A 114 2.54 -18.96 -12.21
N LEU A 115 2.84 -20.24 -12.47
CA LEU A 115 4.22 -20.72 -12.65
C LEU A 115 4.96 -19.99 -13.78
N ARG A 116 4.29 -19.75 -14.91
CA ARG A 116 4.85 -18.93 -16.00
C ARG A 116 5.20 -17.52 -15.53
N TYR A 117 4.36 -16.92 -14.70
CA TYR A 117 4.68 -15.62 -14.10
C TYR A 117 5.85 -15.74 -13.11
N LEU A 118 5.89 -16.74 -12.24
CA LEU A 118 6.99 -16.96 -11.29
C LEU A 118 8.35 -17.04 -11.98
N LEU A 119 8.39 -17.64 -13.17
CA LEU A 119 9.59 -17.79 -14.00
C LEU A 119 9.83 -16.61 -14.98
N SER A 120 8.96 -15.60 -15.01
CA SER A 120 9.13 -14.41 -15.85
C SER A 120 10.13 -13.43 -15.23
N ASN A 121 10.64 -12.50 -16.04
CA ASN A 121 11.51 -11.42 -15.57
C ASN A 121 10.75 -10.25 -14.90
N ASP A 122 9.43 -10.36 -14.70
CA ASP A 122 8.67 -9.32 -14.01
C ASP A 122 9.13 -9.25 -12.53
N ASN A 123 9.23 -8.05 -11.96
CA ASN A 123 9.59 -7.90 -10.55
C ASN A 123 8.50 -8.44 -9.63
N LYS A 124 8.92 -9.17 -8.59
CA LYS A 124 8.05 -9.80 -7.60
C LYS A 124 8.55 -9.45 -6.21
N VAL A 125 7.61 -9.35 -5.29
CA VAL A 125 7.92 -9.24 -3.86
C VAL A 125 7.35 -10.48 -3.20
N CYS A 126 8.16 -11.18 -2.43
CA CYS A 126 7.81 -12.44 -1.80
C CYS A 126 7.93 -12.30 -0.28
N TYR A 127 6.98 -12.88 0.44
CA TYR A 127 7.03 -13.00 1.89
C TYR A 127 6.69 -14.43 2.28
N ASN A 128 7.62 -15.09 2.96
CA ASN A 128 7.43 -16.43 3.49
C ASN A 128 7.15 -16.31 4.99
N ASP A 129 5.90 -16.55 5.37
CA ASP A 129 5.46 -16.54 6.76
C ASP A 129 5.80 -17.88 7.42
N ASN A 130 6.98 -17.90 8.06
CA ASN A 130 7.44 -19.01 8.91
C ASN A 130 7.31 -20.38 8.23
N ASN A 131 7.66 -20.46 6.93
CA ASN A 131 7.54 -21.65 6.08
C ASN A 131 6.12 -22.23 6.00
N SER A 132 5.10 -21.57 6.52
CA SER A 132 3.71 -22.05 6.54
C SER A 132 2.91 -21.50 5.37
N PHE A 133 3.21 -20.27 4.97
CA PHE A 133 2.50 -19.58 3.91
C PHE A 133 3.44 -18.73 3.06
N LEU A 134 3.29 -18.80 1.75
CA LEU A 134 4.04 -17.97 0.81
C LEU A 134 3.11 -16.96 0.17
N PHE A 135 3.43 -15.68 0.31
CA PHE A 135 2.77 -14.59 -0.37
C PHE A 135 3.67 -14.08 -1.50
N ILE A 136 3.09 -13.90 -2.69
CA ILE A 136 3.79 -13.39 -3.87
C ILE A 136 2.99 -12.23 -4.44
N TYR A 137 3.55 -11.03 -4.35
CA TYR A 137 2.97 -9.82 -4.90
C TYR A 137 3.50 -9.55 -6.31
N SER A 138 2.56 -9.49 -7.25
CA SER A 138 2.77 -9.03 -8.61
C SER A 138 2.36 -7.57 -8.76
N LYS A 139 3.35 -6.69 -8.97
CA LYS A 139 3.11 -5.29 -9.32
C LYS A 139 2.39 -5.15 -10.67
N LYS A 140 2.71 -6.02 -11.62
CA LYS A 140 2.14 -6.05 -12.97
C LYS A 140 0.65 -6.34 -12.98
N TYR A 141 0.21 -7.33 -12.20
CA TYR A 141 -1.20 -7.71 -12.14
C TYR A 141 -1.96 -7.05 -10.99
N LYS A 142 -1.29 -6.20 -10.18
CA LYS A 142 -1.81 -5.67 -8.92
C LYS A 142 -2.52 -6.77 -8.10
N LYS A 143 -1.80 -7.89 -7.91
CA LYS A 143 -2.35 -9.09 -7.28
C LYS A 143 -1.34 -9.74 -6.34
N ILE A 144 -1.83 -10.23 -5.21
CA ILE A 144 -1.10 -11.08 -4.28
C ILE A 144 -1.65 -12.49 -4.38
N TRP A 145 -0.79 -13.46 -4.70
CA TRP A 145 -1.13 -14.87 -4.55
C TRP A 145 -0.63 -15.39 -3.21
N GLY A 146 -1.50 -16.07 -2.49
CA GLY A 146 -1.19 -16.78 -1.26
C GLY A 146 -1.17 -18.29 -1.48
N PHE A 147 -0.10 -18.95 -1.04
CA PHE A 147 0.04 -20.41 -1.11
C PHE A 147 0.25 -20.98 0.29
N SER A 148 -0.58 -21.95 0.67
CA SER A 148 -0.35 -22.71 1.90
C SER A 148 0.74 -23.75 1.65
N LEU A 149 1.93 -23.52 2.22
CA LEU A 149 3.04 -24.47 2.18
C LEU A 149 2.76 -25.67 3.10
N SER A 150 2.03 -25.46 4.19
CA SER A 150 1.53 -26.53 5.05
C SER A 150 0.61 -27.49 4.31
N THR A 151 -0.27 -26.99 3.44
CA THR A 151 -1.14 -27.83 2.59
C THR A 151 -0.33 -28.64 1.58
N LEU A 152 0.68 -28.04 0.94
CA LEU A 152 1.60 -28.77 0.05
C LEU A 152 2.28 -29.96 0.76
N ARG A 153 2.80 -29.72 1.97
CA ARG A 153 3.41 -30.76 2.80
C ARG A 153 2.42 -31.84 3.21
N PHE A 154 1.19 -31.46 3.58
CA PHE A 154 0.13 -32.40 3.92
C PHE A 154 -0.16 -33.38 2.78
N TYR A 155 -0.12 -32.90 1.53
CA TYR A 155 -0.24 -33.75 0.34
C TYR A 155 1.04 -34.52 -0.05
N GLY A 156 2.06 -34.55 0.82
CA GLY A 156 3.28 -35.33 0.63
C GLY A 156 4.32 -34.69 -0.29
N ILE A 157 4.18 -33.42 -0.65
CA ILE A 157 5.22 -32.71 -1.40
C ILE A 157 6.41 -32.45 -0.47
N LYS A 158 7.57 -33.02 -0.83
CA LYS A 158 8.80 -32.88 -0.05
C LYS A 158 9.23 -31.42 0.06
N GLU A 159 9.72 -31.03 1.23
CA GLU A 159 10.22 -29.66 1.49
C GLU A 159 11.28 -29.24 0.46
N THR A 160 12.19 -30.15 0.09
CA THR A 160 13.22 -29.90 -0.93
C THR A 160 12.66 -29.52 -2.30
N ASN A 161 11.45 -29.96 -2.64
CA ASN A 161 10.78 -29.55 -3.88
C ASN A 161 10.12 -28.17 -3.73
N ILE A 162 9.56 -27.87 -2.56
CA ILE A 162 9.01 -26.55 -2.23
C ILE A 162 10.12 -25.50 -2.29
N ASP A 163 11.24 -25.76 -1.61
CA ASP A 163 12.43 -24.91 -1.60
C ASP A 163 12.96 -24.66 -3.01
N LYS A 164 13.02 -25.71 -3.85
CA LYS A 164 13.40 -25.57 -5.26
C LYS A 164 12.47 -24.63 -6.01
N ILE A 165 11.16 -24.68 -5.79
CA ILE A 165 10.21 -23.78 -6.47
C ILE A 165 10.46 -22.34 -6.01
N ILE A 166 10.56 -22.12 -4.69
CA ILE A 166 10.75 -20.79 -4.09
C ILE A 166 12.07 -20.17 -4.56
N ASN A 167 13.16 -20.93 -4.52
CA ASN A 167 14.50 -20.47 -4.92
C ASN A 167 14.62 -20.22 -6.43
N ASN A 168 13.74 -20.80 -7.25
CA ASN A 168 13.72 -20.60 -8.70
C ASN A 168 12.79 -19.46 -9.15
N ILE A 169 12.13 -18.75 -8.23
CA ILE A 169 11.33 -17.57 -8.58
C ILE A 169 12.28 -16.48 -9.08
N LYS A 170 12.12 -16.09 -10.35
CA LYS A 170 12.98 -15.07 -10.98
C LYS A 170 12.58 -13.67 -10.57
N ASN A 171 13.58 -12.80 -10.40
CA ASN A 171 13.42 -11.38 -10.05
C ASN A 171 12.51 -11.16 -8.83
N ALA A 172 12.69 -12.00 -7.81
CA ALA A 172 11.98 -11.92 -6.54
C ALA A 172 12.83 -11.24 -5.47
N GLU A 173 12.26 -10.22 -4.83
CA GLU A 173 12.74 -9.69 -3.57
C GLU A 173 12.05 -10.41 -2.42
N PHE A 174 12.81 -11.09 -1.57
CA PHE A 174 12.28 -11.77 -0.38
C PHE A 174 12.35 -10.86 0.84
N ILE A 175 11.19 -10.57 1.42
CA ILE A 175 11.06 -9.80 2.66
C ILE A 175 11.17 -10.78 3.83
N ASN A 176 12.03 -10.45 4.79
CA ASN A 176 12.18 -11.25 6.02
C ASN A 176 11.14 -10.88 7.08
N ASN A 177 10.79 -9.60 7.18
CA ASN A 177 9.77 -9.10 8.10
C ASN A 177 9.29 -7.70 7.70
N PHE A 178 8.19 -7.27 8.30
CA PHE A 178 7.59 -5.95 8.07
C PHE A 178 7.99 -4.91 9.13
N SER A 179 9.12 -5.05 9.81
CA SER A 179 9.51 -4.17 10.93
C SER A 179 9.60 -2.68 10.54
N ARG A 180 9.94 -2.39 9.28
CA ARG A 180 10.03 -1.02 8.74
C ARG A 180 8.68 -0.33 8.59
N ILE A 181 7.57 -1.08 8.53
CA ILE A 181 6.22 -0.52 8.46
C ILE A 181 5.78 -0.13 9.89
N PRO A 182 5.43 1.15 10.15
CA PRO A 182 5.00 1.60 11.47
C PRO A 182 3.80 0.81 12.00
N SER A 183 3.75 0.59 13.31
CA SER A 183 2.67 -0.17 13.96
C SER A 183 1.28 0.43 13.72
N LYS A 184 1.18 1.76 13.68
CA LYS A 184 -0.08 2.46 13.35
C LYS A 184 -0.58 2.11 11.94
N ILE A 185 0.31 2.08 10.95
CA ILE A 185 -0.03 1.71 9.56
C ILE A 185 -0.46 0.24 9.48
N LYS A 186 0.21 -0.64 10.21
CA LYS A 186 -0.20 -2.06 10.31
C LYS A 186 -1.61 -2.21 10.90
N LYS A 187 -1.97 -1.39 11.90
CA LYS A 187 -3.32 -1.38 12.47
C LYS A 187 -4.37 -0.96 11.44
N THR A 188 -4.04 -0.05 10.52
CA THR A 188 -4.94 0.37 9.43
C THR A 188 -5.31 -0.80 8.51
N VAL A 189 -4.35 -1.68 8.18
CA VAL A 189 -4.61 -2.88 7.36
C VAL A 189 -5.13 -4.08 8.16
N GLY A 190 -5.09 -4.01 9.49
CA GLY A 190 -5.58 -5.04 10.42
C GLY A 190 -4.85 -6.38 10.27
N ASP A 191 -5.59 -7.47 10.42
CA ASP A 191 -5.07 -8.84 10.37
C ASP A 191 -4.69 -9.32 8.96
N LYS A 192 -4.86 -8.45 7.94
CA LYS A 192 -4.58 -8.77 6.54
C LYS A 192 -3.09 -8.65 6.26
N LEU A 193 -2.30 -9.56 6.84
CA LEU A 193 -0.84 -9.61 6.73
C LEU A 193 -0.33 -9.50 5.29
N HIS A 194 -1.06 -10.09 4.34
CA HIS A 194 -0.73 -10.03 2.92
C HIS A 194 -0.64 -8.61 2.37
N TYR A 195 -1.41 -7.63 2.88
CA TYR A 195 -1.30 -6.25 2.41
C TYR A 195 -0.05 -5.51 2.87
N ASN A 196 0.63 -6.00 3.92
CA ASN A 196 1.92 -5.43 4.32
C ASN A 196 3.00 -5.59 3.23
N ILE A 197 2.88 -6.61 2.37
CA ILE A 197 3.78 -6.81 1.24
C ILE A 197 3.71 -5.66 0.22
N VAL A 198 2.52 -5.05 0.06
CA VAL A 198 2.28 -3.94 -0.86
C VAL A 198 2.90 -2.66 -0.30
N LEU A 199 2.75 -2.47 1.01
CA LEU A 199 3.24 -1.30 1.73
C LEU A 199 4.78 -1.28 1.84
N TYR A 200 5.44 -2.42 1.66
CA TYR A 200 6.90 -2.49 1.72
C TYR A 200 7.60 -1.54 0.72
N ASP A 201 7.05 -1.31 -0.47
CA ASP A 201 7.62 -0.36 -1.45
C ASP A 201 7.70 1.10 -0.93
N TYR A 202 6.90 1.44 0.08
CA TYR A 202 6.76 2.79 0.61
C TYR A 202 7.53 3.01 1.91
N PHE A 203 7.73 1.94 2.70
CA PHE A 203 8.40 1.99 4.00
C PHE A 203 9.74 1.23 4.04
N GLY A 204 9.96 0.33 3.08
CA GLY A 204 11.16 -0.49 2.90
C GLY A 204 12.39 0.29 2.49
#